data_AF-A0A6L8CU60-F1
#
_entry.id   AF-A0A6L8CU60-F1
#
_cell.length_a   1.000
_cell.length_b   1.000
_cell.length_c   1.000
_cell.angle_alpha   90.00
_cell.angle_beta   90.00
_cell.angle_gamma   90.00
#
_symmetry.space_group_name_H-M   'P 1'
#
loop_
_entity.id
_entity.type
_entity.pdbx_description
1 polymer ?
#
loop_
_entity_poly.entity_id
_entity_poly.type
_entity_poly.pdbx_seq_one_letter_code
_entity_poly.pdbx_strand_id
1 'polypeptide(L)'
;MSNPMTPRKLYLEAVLLLCLPHMAVHAAPGINSREHGVAIPTDVSFQAIPVCYDFGCRTRSTVGLSAKEWESVAGWFREPAATPEVERDQIRRAVGWMEVVIGRHTPTHLDLAADEIPGKHRETGQQDCIDESVNTTTYLRLFQSMGYLRHHVVIEEAYRRALFDQHWSAQIREVASGTRYVVDSWFQPNGYLPIIQDSESWEDITMMSAVVDNRPDEEGEEVKRSFWHRLLRGGN
;
A
#
# COMPACT_ATOMS: atom_id res chain seq x y z
N MET A 1 68.23 15.64 46.12
CA MET A 1 66.79 15.30 46.20
C MET A 1 66.05 16.09 45.13
N SER A 2 65.29 15.37 44.29
CA SER A 2 64.15 15.79 43.44
C SER A 2 64.32 16.90 42.37
N ASN A 3 64.63 16.41 41.15
CA ASN A 3 64.06 16.65 39.81
C ASN A 3 63.67 18.06 39.26
N PRO A 4 63.89 18.31 37.94
CA PRO A 4 63.61 19.57 37.26
C PRO A 4 62.19 19.61 36.65
N MET A 5 61.60 20.80 36.56
CA MET A 5 60.38 21.05 35.77
C MET A 5 60.69 21.95 34.57
N THR A 6 60.72 21.34 33.39
CA THR A 6 60.63 21.99 32.08
C THR A 6 59.18 22.44 31.81
N PRO A 7 58.93 23.65 31.32
CA PRO A 7 57.67 23.95 30.66
C PRO A 7 57.73 23.56 29.18
N ARG A 8 56.69 22.84 28.78
CA ARG A 8 56.45 22.20 27.48
C ARG A 8 56.37 23.20 26.33
N LYS A 9 56.94 22.82 25.18
CA LYS A 9 56.63 23.37 23.85
C LYS A 9 55.11 23.32 23.62
N LEU A 10 54.50 24.44 23.26
CA LEU A 10 53.18 24.46 22.63
C LEU A 10 53.32 23.81 21.25
N TYR A 11 52.75 22.62 21.08
CA TYR A 11 52.45 22.08 19.76
C TYR A 11 51.01 22.46 19.43
N LEU A 12 50.88 23.33 18.44
CA LEU A 12 49.61 23.73 17.83
C LEU A 12 49.23 22.60 16.86
N GLU A 13 48.48 21.59 17.31
CA GLU A 13 47.90 20.59 16.42
C GLU A 13 46.69 21.23 15.71
N ALA A 14 46.88 21.56 14.44
CA ALA A 14 45.80 21.98 13.55
C ALA A 14 44.90 20.76 13.26
N VAL A 15 43.75 20.70 13.92
CA VAL A 15 42.69 19.74 13.58
C VAL A 15 42.09 20.18 12.25
N LEU A 16 42.55 19.55 11.16
CA LEU A 16 41.97 19.70 9.84
C LEU A 16 40.61 18.97 9.84
N LEU A 17 39.54 19.71 10.15
CA LEU A 17 38.16 19.24 9.99
C LEU A 17 37.91 19.03 8.48
N LEU A 18 38.03 17.79 8.01
CA LEU A 18 37.56 17.40 6.68
C LEU A 18 36.02 17.45 6.69
N CYS A 19 35.46 18.59 6.31
CA CYS A 19 34.08 18.68 5.87
C CYS A 19 33.93 17.83 4.60
N LEU A 20 33.55 16.57 4.75
CA LEU A 20 33.00 15.80 3.64
C LEU A 20 31.72 16.54 3.22
N PRO A 21 31.56 16.90 1.93
CA PRO A 21 30.31 17.47 1.47
C PRO A 21 29.24 16.40 1.71
N HIS A 22 28.23 16.75 2.52
CA HIS A 22 26.97 16.02 2.51
C HIS A 22 26.48 16.07 1.06
N MET A 23 26.68 14.97 0.33
CA MET A 23 25.94 14.72 -0.88
C MET A 23 24.49 14.63 -0.44
N ALA A 24 23.79 15.77 -0.51
CA ALA A 24 22.35 15.79 -0.48
C ALA A 24 21.92 14.92 -1.66
N VAL A 25 21.56 13.67 -1.36
CA VAL A 25 20.80 12.83 -2.28
C VAL A 25 19.57 13.64 -2.60
N HIS A 26 19.57 14.28 -3.77
CA HIS A 26 18.37 14.88 -4.29
C HIS A 26 17.43 13.70 -4.55
N ALA A 27 16.43 13.54 -3.69
CA ALA A 27 15.28 12.74 -4.04
C ALA A 27 14.82 13.24 -5.41
N ALA A 28 14.81 12.35 -6.40
CA ALA A 28 14.10 12.64 -7.64
C ALA A 28 12.70 13.16 -7.25
N PRO A 29 12.18 14.21 -7.90
CA PRO A 29 10.86 14.71 -7.56
C PRO A 29 9.87 13.57 -7.77
N GLY A 30 9.40 12.97 -6.68
CA GLY A 30 8.32 12.00 -6.72
C GLY A 30 7.15 12.68 -7.41
N ILE A 31 6.67 12.07 -8.50
CA ILE A 31 5.45 12.47 -9.18
C ILE A 31 4.35 12.30 -8.14
N ASN A 32 4.01 13.40 -7.46
CA ASN A 32 3.07 13.39 -6.33
C ASN A 32 1.68 13.00 -6.86
N SER A 33 1.15 11.88 -6.36
CA SER A 33 -0.25 11.46 -6.12
C SER A 33 -1.37 12.54 -6.21
N ARG A 34 -1.47 13.26 -7.34
CA ARG A 34 -2.48 14.32 -7.58
C ARG A 34 -3.13 14.25 -8.96
N GLU A 35 -2.80 13.28 -9.80
CA GLU A 35 -3.26 13.28 -11.20
C GLU A 35 -4.75 12.91 -11.35
N HIS A 36 -5.31 12.05 -10.49
CA HIS A 36 -6.75 11.72 -10.49
C HIS A 36 -7.64 12.72 -9.73
N GLY A 37 -7.04 13.65 -8.97
CA GLY A 37 -7.75 14.75 -8.31
C GLY A 37 -8.53 14.39 -7.04
N VAL A 38 -8.41 13.17 -6.51
CA VAL A 38 -9.05 12.74 -5.26
C VAL A 38 -8.10 12.91 -4.08
N ALA A 39 -8.56 13.62 -3.03
CA ALA A 39 -7.78 13.82 -1.82
C ALA A 39 -7.93 12.62 -0.86
N ILE A 40 -6.80 12.01 -0.47
CA ILE A 40 -6.76 10.91 0.50
C ILE A 40 -6.44 11.48 1.88
N PRO A 41 -7.29 11.29 2.91
CA PRO A 41 -7.03 11.79 4.25
C PRO A 41 -5.79 11.16 4.88
N THR A 42 -5.08 11.93 5.69
CA THR A 42 -3.87 11.48 6.41
C THR A 42 -4.16 11.01 7.82
N ASP A 43 -5.30 11.42 8.39
CA ASP A 43 -5.78 11.01 9.70
C ASP A 43 -7.10 10.26 9.51
N VAL A 44 -7.03 8.94 9.59
CA VAL A 44 -8.16 8.04 9.37
C VAL A 44 -8.40 7.29 10.66
N SER A 45 -9.66 7.20 11.07
CA SER A 45 -10.14 6.42 12.22
C SER A 45 -11.10 5.34 11.72
N PHE A 46 -11.09 4.17 12.35
CA PHE A 46 -11.99 3.09 11.96
C PHE A 46 -13.48 3.40 12.22
N GLN A 47 -13.78 4.46 12.97
CA GLN A 47 -15.15 4.96 13.18
C GLN A 47 -15.61 5.93 12.08
N ALA A 48 -14.71 6.39 11.21
CA ALA A 48 -15.00 7.34 10.14
C ALA A 48 -14.04 7.14 8.97
N ILE A 49 -14.19 6.02 8.26
CA ILE A 49 -13.37 5.63 7.12
C ILE A 49 -13.98 6.25 5.85
N PRO A 50 -13.29 7.17 5.16
CA PRO A 50 -13.73 7.66 3.87
C PRO A 50 -13.57 6.54 2.83
N VAL A 51 -14.61 6.31 2.03
CA VAL A 51 -14.64 5.31 0.96
C VAL A 51 -15.25 5.95 -0.29
N CYS A 52 -14.79 5.59 -1.47
CA CYS A 52 -15.39 6.01 -2.73
C CYS A 52 -15.64 4.81 -3.67
N TYR A 53 -16.54 4.96 -4.65
CA TYR A 53 -16.89 3.95 -5.66
C TYR A 53 -17.70 4.60 -6.80
N ASP A 54 -18.19 3.80 -7.75
CA ASP A 54 -18.94 4.19 -8.97
C ASP A 54 -18.06 4.89 -10.03
N PHE A 55 -16.80 4.46 -10.18
CA PHE A 55 -15.79 4.96 -11.11
C PHE A 55 -15.33 6.40 -10.82
N GLY A 56 -14.01 6.61 -10.69
CA GLY A 56 -13.41 7.92 -10.49
C GLY A 56 -13.82 8.61 -9.18
N CYS A 57 -14.11 7.84 -8.15
CA CYS A 57 -14.66 8.25 -6.86
C CYS A 57 -15.91 9.12 -7.01
N ARG A 58 -16.80 8.78 -7.94
CA ARG A 58 -18.04 9.55 -8.20
C ARG A 58 -18.93 9.57 -6.96
N THR A 59 -19.11 8.43 -6.32
CA THR A 59 -19.82 8.31 -5.05
C THR A 59 -18.81 8.25 -3.91
N ARG A 60 -19.08 8.99 -2.83
CA ARG A 60 -18.25 9.00 -1.62
C ARG A 60 -19.14 8.74 -0.41
N SER A 61 -18.64 7.93 0.50
CA SER A 61 -19.29 7.62 1.77
C SER A 61 -18.29 7.69 2.91
N THR A 62 -18.81 7.69 4.14
CA THR A 62 -17.98 7.54 5.35
C THR A 62 -18.56 6.39 6.15
N VAL A 63 -17.74 5.36 6.36
CA VAL A 63 -18.13 4.12 7.02
C VAL A 63 -17.51 4.08 8.41
N GLY A 64 -18.34 3.84 9.43
CA GLY A 64 -17.87 3.59 10.79
C GLY A 64 -17.99 2.11 11.15
N LEU A 65 -16.89 1.51 11.60
CA LEU A 65 -16.86 0.12 12.03
C LEU A 65 -17.10 0.02 13.54
N SER A 66 -17.86 -1.00 13.94
CA SER A 66 -17.89 -1.43 15.34
C SER A 66 -16.52 -1.96 15.77
N ALA A 67 -16.25 -1.97 17.07
CA ALA A 67 -15.01 -2.55 17.61
C ALA A 67 -14.82 -4.02 17.20
N LYS A 68 -15.91 -4.79 17.05
CA LYS A 68 -15.86 -6.20 16.62
C LYS A 68 -15.48 -6.33 15.15
N GLU A 69 -16.03 -5.48 14.28
CA GLU A 69 -15.65 -5.47 12.86
C GLU A 69 -14.20 -5.04 12.69
N TRP A 70 -13.78 -3.99 13.41
CA TRP A 70 -12.40 -3.56 13.40
C TRP A 70 -11.44 -4.66 13.89
N GLU A 71 -11.73 -5.32 15.00
CA GLU A 71 -10.91 -6.44 15.49
C GLU A 71 -10.82 -7.58 14.47
N SER A 72 -11.85 -7.81 13.66
CA SER A 72 -11.79 -8.82 12.59
C SER A 72 -10.80 -8.46 11.48
N VAL A 73 -10.52 -7.18 11.27
CA VAL A 73 -9.50 -6.67 10.33
C VAL A 73 -8.13 -6.62 11.01
N ALA A 74 -8.04 -5.97 12.18
CA ALA A 74 -6.81 -5.84 12.95
C ALA A 74 -6.23 -7.19 13.39
N GLY A 75 -7.07 -8.21 13.54
CA GLY A 75 -6.66 -9.57 13.89
C GLY A 75 -5.63 -10.18 12.94
N TRP A 76 -5.55 -9.73 11.69
CA TRP A 76 -4.51 -10.15 10.74
C TRP A 76 -3.10 -9.68 11.12
N PHE A 77 -2.99 -8.64 11.96
CA PHE A 77 -1.73 -8.10 12.50
C PHE A 77 -1.48 -8.49 13.96
N ARG A 78 -2.30 -9.40 14.53
CA ARG A 78 -2.22 -9.78 15.96
C ARG A 78 -0.82 -10.25 16.34
N GLU A 79 -0.25 -11.13 15.53
CA GLU A 79 1.15 -11.54 15.65
C GLU A 79 1.98 -10.56 14.84
N PRO A 80 2.89 -9.78 15.45
CA PRO A 80 3.71 -8.86 14.71
C PRO A 80 4.57 -9.56 13.66
N ALA A 81 4.62 -9.00 12.45
CA ALA A 81 5.43 -9.55 11.37
C ALA A 81 6.91 -9.62 11.76
N ALA A 82 7.50 -10.81 11.63
CA ALA A 82 8.93 -11.03 11.89
C ALA A 82 9.80 -10.54 10.71
N THR A 83 9.27 -10.50 9.50
CA THR A 83 9.97 -10.07 8.28
C THR A 83 9.06 -9.18 7.41
N PRO A 84 9.65 -8.39 6.48
CA PRO A 84 8.88 -7.61 5.51
C PRO A 84 7.91 -8.47 4.67
N GLU A 85 8.31 -9.69 4.28
CA GLU A 85 7.48 -10.63 3.50
C GLU A 85 6.22 -11.02 4.28
N VAL A 86 6.38 -11.31 5.58
CA VAL A 86 5.26 -11.65 6.47
C VAL A 86 4.32 -10.46 6.61
N GLU A 87 4.85 -9.24 6.73
CA GLU A 87 4.02 -8.04 6.79
C GLU A 87 3.24 -7.82 5.49
N ARG A 88 3.85 -8.06 4.33
CA ARG A 88 3.14 -8.00 3.04
C ARG A 88 2.00 -9.02 2.97
N ASP A 89 2.17 -10.26 3.44
CA ASP A 89 1.06 -11.24 3.52
C ASP A 89 -0.05 -10.80 4.49
N GLN A 90 0.30 -10.20 5.63
CA GLN A 90 -0.67 -9.63 6.56
C GLN A 90 -1.46 -8.46 5.93
N ILE A 91 -0.77 -7.55 5.23
CA ILE A 91 -1.39 -6.45 4.48
C ILE A 91 -2.39 -6.99 3.46
N ARG A 92 -2.01 -8.01 2.66
CA ARG A 92 -2.93 -8.61 1.67
C ARG A 92 -4.23 -9.07 2.32
N ARG A 93 -4.13 -9.79 3.43
CA ARG A 93 -5.29 -10.34 4.14
C ARG A 93 -6.13 -9.26 4.79
N ALA A 94 -5.48 -8.26 5.38
CA ALA A 94 -6.15 -7.15 6.02
C ALA A 94 -6.91 -6.28 5.01
N VAL A 95 -6.30 -5.95 3.86
CA VAL A 95 -6.95 -5.18 2.78
C VAL A 95 -8.14 -5.95 2.20
N GLY A 96 -7.95 -7.20 1.77
CA GLY A 96 -9.06 -8.00 1.24
C GLY A 96 -10.18 -8.18 2.27
N TRP A 97 -9.86 -8.40 3.55
CA TRP A 97 -10.90 -8.48 4.57
C TRP A 97 -11.57 -7.13 4.88
N MET A 98 -10.83 -6.02 4.78
CA MET A 98 -11.36 -4.67 4.92
C MET A 98 -12.39 -4.39 3.82
N GLU A 99 -12.11 -4.75 2.58
CA GLU A 99 -13.07 -4.64 1.46
C GLU A 99 -14.37 -5.40 1.74
N VAL A 100 -14.30 -6.64 2.26
CA VAL A 100 -15.49 -7.41 2.66
C VAL A 100 -16.27 -6.68 3.76
N VAL A 101 -15.58 -6.15 4.76
CA VAL A 101 -16.20 -5.45 5.88
C VAL A 101 -16.87 -4.16 5.39
N ILE A 102 -16.20 -3.36 4.57
CA ILE A 102 -16.74 -2.13 3.96
C ILE A 102 -17.91 -2.44 3.01
N GLY A 103 -17.84 -3.54 2.26
CA GLY A 103 -18.92 -4.01 1.38
C GLY A 103 -20.21 -4.38 2.13
N ARG A 104 -20.16 -4.64 3.44
CA ARG A 104 -21.38 -4.81 4.27
C ARG A 104 -22.11 -3.49 4.51
N HIS A 105 -21.41 -2.36 4.40
CA HIS A 105 -21.92 -1.02 4.68
C HIS A 105 -22.17 -0.20 3.41
N THR A 106 -21.68 -0.68 2.27
CA THR A 106 -21.73 0.04 1.00
C THR A 106 -22.10 -0.91 -0.15
N PRO A 107 -22.48 -0.40 -1.33
CA PRO A 107 -22.70 -1.24 -2.50
C PRO A 107 -21.44 -1.95 -3.03
N THR A 108 -20.23 -1.70 -2.49
CA THR A 108 -18.98 -2.27 -3.02
C THR A 108 -18.87 -3.79 -2.88
N HIS A 109 -19.76 -4.44 -2.13
CA HIS A 109 -19.90 -5.91 -2.20
C HIS A 109 -20.31 -6.44 -3.58
N LEU A 110 -20.73 -5.55 -4.50
CA LEU A 110 -21.06 -5.86 -5.89
C LEU A 110 -19.86 -5.71 -6.83
N ASP A 111 -18.73 -5.23 -6.32
CA ASP A 111 -17.55 -4.94 -7.11
C ASP A 111 -16.92 -6.21 -7.71
N LEU A 112 -16.65 -6.14 -9.01
CA LEU A 112 -16.12 -7.20 -9.86
C LEU A 112 -14.65 -6.92 -10.20
N ALA A 113 -14.00 -7.94 -10.76
CA ALA A 113 -12.61 -7.81 -11.19
C ALA A 113 -12.46 -6.74 -12.28
N ALA A 114 -11.39 -5.95 -12.20
CA ALA A 114 -11.04 -4.93 -13.17
C ALA A 114 -12.21 -3.94 -13.42
N ASP A 115 -12.34 -3.46 -14.65
CA ASP A 115 -13.48 -2.61 -15.05
C ASP A 115 -14.66 -3.45 -15.59
N GLU A 116 -14.87 -4.67 -15.07
CA GLU A 116 -15.98 -5.51 -15.50
C GLU A 116 -17.34 -4.90 -15.14
N ILE A 117 -18.21 -4.71 -16.14
CA ILE A 117 -19.59 -4.23 -15.94
C ILE A 117 -20.57 -5.23 -16.55
N PRO A 118 -21.39 -5.95 -15.74
CA PRO A 118 -22.33 -6.93 -16.25
C PRO A 118 -23.59 -6.23 -16.78
N GLY A 119 -23.82 -6.37 -18.09
CA GLY A 119 -24.97 -5.77 -18.76
C GLY A 119 -24.83 -4.25 -18.95
N LYS A 120 -25.89 -3.59 -19.44
CA LYS A 120 -25.75 -2.22 -19.95
C LYS A 120 -25.61 -1.11 -18.89
N HIS A 121 -25.97 -1.33 -17.61
CA HIS A 121 -26.20 -0.21 -16.66
C HIS A 121 -26.05 -0.54 -15.16
N ARG A 122 -25.02 -1.26 -14.72
CA ARG A 122 -24.76 -1.37 -13.27
C ARG A 122 -23.32 -1.07 -12.91
N GLU A 123 -23.04 0.22 -12.75
CA GLU A 123 -21.84 0.75 -12.10
C GLU A 123 -21.98 0.79 -10.57
N THR A 124 -23.18 0.57 -10.02
CA THR A 124 -23.46 0.75 -8.58
C THR A 124 -22.57 -0.16 -7.72
N GLY A 125 -21.64 0.44 -7.00
CA GLY A 125 -20.68 -0.23 -6.15
C GLY A 125 -19.42 -0.73 -6.85
N GLN A 126 -19.35 -0.67 -8.18
CA GLN A 126 -18.14 -1.05 -8.92
C GLN A 126 -17.03 -0.04 -8.63
N GLN A 127 -15.80 -0.54 -8.57
CA GLN A 127 -14.61 0.24 -8.31
C GLN A 127 -13.64 0.12 -9.49
N ASP A 128 -13.24 1.27 -10.04
CA ASP A 128 -12.15 1.31 -11.02
C ASP A 128 -10.78 1.45 -10.31
N CYS A 129 -9.70 1.56 -11.08
CA CYS A 129 -8.36 1.70 -10.51
C CYS A 129 -8.19 2.96 -9.62
N ILE A 130 -8.98 4.02 -9.84
CA ILE A 130 -8.93 5.23 -9.00
C ILE A 130 -9.64 4.94 -7.68
N ASP A 131 -10.82 4.34 -7.72
CA ASP A 131 -11.56 3.95 -6.52
C ASP A 131 -10.72 3.03 -5.62
N GLU A 132 -10.16 1.97 -6.21
CA GLU A 132 -9.36 0.97 -5.52
C GLU A 132 -8.07 1.53 -4.95
N SER A 133 -7.34 2.37 -5.71
CA SER A 133 -6.11 2.99 -5.22
C SER A 133 -6.36 3.93 -4.04
N VAL A 134 -7.42 4.74 -4.10
CA VAL A 134 -7.82 5.67 -3.03
C VAL A 134 -8.26 4.91 -1.78
N ASN A 135 -9.12 3.90 -1.93
CA ASN A 135 -9.64 3.11 -0.81
C ASN A 135 -8.53 2.30 -0.15
N THR A 136 -7.72 1.58 -0.93
CA THR A 136 -6.61 0.77 -0.39
C THR A 136 -5.57 1.65 0.30
N THR A 137 -5.22 2.81 -0.27
CA THR A 137 -4.31 3.76 0.40
C THR A 137 -4.90 4.28 1.72
N THR A 138 -6.21 4.53 1.76
CA THR A 138 -6.92 4.93 2.99
C THR A 138 -6.80 3.83 4.06
N TYR A 139 -7.04 2.57 3.69
CA TYR A 139 -6.93 1.44 4.62
C TYR A 139 -5.50 1.25 5.13
N LEU A 140 -4.51 1.32 4.24
CA LEU A 140 -3.09 1.22 4.61
C LEU A 140 -2.68 2.34 5.58
N ARG A 141 -3.14 3.57 5.37
CA ARG A 141 -2.88 4.68 6.30
C ARG A 141 -3.50 4.45 7.67
N LEU A 142 -4.69 3.88 7.72
CA LEU A 142 -5.33 3.47 8.98
C LEU A 142 -4.52 2.36 9.68
N PHE A 143 -4.02 1.36 8.95
CA PHE A 143 -3.15 0.32 9.54
C PHE A 143 -1.84 0.90 10.07
N GLN A 144 -1.25 1.85 9.33
CA GLN A 144 -0.04 2.56 9.76
C GLN A 144 -0.29 3.41 11.00
N SER A 145 -1.36 4.20 11.05
CA SER A 145 -1.66 5.07 12.20
C SER A 145 -1.93 4.28 13.48
N MET A 146 -2.45 3.06 13.33
CA MET A 146 -2.70 2.11 14.42
C MET A 146 -1.45 1.30 14.82
N GLY A 147 -0.30 1.52 14.15
CA GLY A 147 0.98 0.91 14.48
C GLY A 147 1.13 -0.54 14.03
N TYR A 148 0.33 -0.99 13.04
CA TYR A 148 0.40 -2.36 12.54
C TYR A 148 1.50 -2.59 11.52
N LEU A 149 1.98 -1.53 10.85
CA LEU A 149 3.08 -1.63 9.89
C LEU A 149 4.41 -1.28 10.57
N ARG A 150 5.33 -2.25 10.63
CA ARG A 150 6.65 -2.16 11.24
C ARG A 150 7.77 -2.15 10.21
N HIS A 151 7.60 -2.90 9.14
CA HIS A 151 8.61 -3.06 8.08
C HIS A 151 8.37 -2.12 6.91
N HIS A 152 7.15 -1.59 6.74
CA HIS A 152 6.79 -0.70 5.65
C HIS A 152 6.16 0.60 6.13
N VAL A 153 6.28 1.63 5.30
CA VAL A 153 5.51 2.87 5.38
C VAL A 153 4.68 3.06 4.12
N VAL A 154 3.50 3.65 4.27
CA VAL A 154 2.63 4.03 3.16
C VAL A 154 3.21 5.27 2.50
N ILE A 155 3.32 5.25 1.17
CA ILE A 155 3.83 6.36 0.37
C ILE A 155 2.78 6.82 -0.64
N GLU A 156 3.16 7.73 -1.54
CA GLU A 156 2.33 8.14 -2.67
C GLU A 156 1.86 6.95 -3.50
N GLU A 157 0.64 7.02 -4.06
CA GLU A 157 0.13 6.02 -4.99
C GLU A 157 1.05 5.85 -6.19
N ALA A 158 1.17 4.60 -6.64
CA ALA A 158 1.85 4.26 -7.88
C ALA A 158 0.99 4.67 -9.08
N TYR A 159 1.65 5.07 -10.17
CA TYR A 159 0.99 5.43 -11.42
C TYR A 159 1.79 4.94 -12.61
N ARG A 160 1.11 4.36 -13.60
CA ARG A 160 1.69 3.99 -14.89
C ARG A 160 0.71 4.28 -16.02
N ARG A 161 1.22 4.57 -17.22
CA ARG A 161 0.42 4.95 -18.38
C ARG A 161 0.96 4.33 -19.67
N ALA A 162 0.08 3.73 -20.46
CA ALA A 162 0.35 3.30 -21.82
C ALA A 162 -0.38 4.20 -22.84
N LEU A 163 -0.42 3.81 -24.12
CA LEU A 163 -1.07 4.63 -25.15
C LEU A 163 -2.60 4.74 -24.99
N PHE A 164 -3.26 3.69 -24.50
CA PHE A 164 -4.71 3.58 -24.50
C PHE A 164 -5.34 3.51 -23.11
N ASP A 165 -4.53 3.26 -22.09
CA ASP A 165 -4.98 3.07 -20.71
C ASP A 165 -3.93 3.64 -19.73
N GLN A 166 -4.33 3.69 -18.47
CA GLN A 166 -3.53 4.13 -17.35
C GLN A 166 -4.00 3.38 -16.11
N HIS A 167 -3.13 3.27 -15.13
CA HIS A 167 -3.42 2.49 -13.93
C HIS A 167 -2.84 3.17 -12.70
N TRP A 168 -3.65 3.25 -11.64
CA TRP A 168 -3.24 3.69 -10.32
C TRP A 168 -3.34 2.54 -9.34
N SER A 169 -2.49 2.56 -8.32
CA SER A 169 -2.55 1.59 -7.25
C SER A 169 -1.92 2.13 -5.97
N ALA A 170 -2.32 1.59 -4.82
CA ALA A 170 -1.71 1.96 -3.56
C ALA A 170 -0.24 1.48 -3.51
N GLN A 171 0.60 2.15 -2.72
CA GLN A 171 2.02 1.80 -2.63
C GLN A 171 2.53 1.88 -1.19
N ILE A 172 3.39 0.92 -0.84
CA ILE A 172 4.14 0.88 0.40
C ILE A 172 5.64 0.82 0.10
N ARG A 173 6.46 1.30 1.01
CA ARG A 173 7.92 1.24 0.92
C ARG A 173 8.49 0.55 2.14
N GLU A 174 9.32 -0.45 1.91
CA GLU A 174 10.07 -1.10 2.97
C GLU A 174 11.05 -0.10 3.61
N VAL A 175 11.09 -0.06 4.93
CA VAL A 175 11.88 0.89 5.71
C VAL A 175 13.37 0.59 5.59
N ALA A 176 13.75 -0.69 5.63
CA ALA A 176 15.16 -1.10 5.68
C ALA A 176 15.85 -0.98 4.31
N SER A 177 15.23 -1.50 3.26
CA SER A 177 15.79 -1.55 1.90
C SER A 177 15.47 -0.30 1.08
N GLY A 178 14.35 0.37 1.35
CA GLY A 178 13.79 1.39 0.48
C GLY A 178 13.03 0.83 -0.73
N THR A 179 12.95 -0.49 -0.89
CA THR A 179 12.19 -1.15 -1.96
C THR A 179 10.72 -0.79 -1.87
N ARG A 180 10.10 -0.51 -3.02
CA ARG A 180 8.70 -0.10 -3.12
C ARG A 180 7.87 -1.26 -3.61
N TYR A 181 6.69 -1.44 -3.03
CA TYR A 181 5.74 -2.46 -3.40
C TYR A 181 4.38 -1.84 -3.68
N VAL A 182 3.81 -2.20 -4.83
CA VAL A 182 2.43 -1.85 -5.18
C VAL A 182 1.48 -2.80 -4.45
N VAL A 183 0.35 -2.29 -3.97
CA VAL A 183 -0.75 -3.06 -3.34
C VAL A 183 -2.01 -2.85 -4.18
N ASP A 184 -2.26 -3.78 -5.09
CA ASP A 184 -3.23 -3.66 -6.17
C ASP A 184 -4.45 -4.57 -5.96
N SER A 185 -5.56 -3.99 -5.50
CA SER A 185 -6.84 -4.67 -5.28
C SER A 185 -7.70 -4.78 -6.55
N TRP A 186 -7.43 -3.98 -7.59
CA TRP A 186 -8.30 -3.83 -8.77
C TRP A 186 -8.46 -5.10 -9.61
N PHE A 187 -7.44 -5.96 -9.69
CA PHE A 187 -7.48 -7.12 -10.58
C PHE A 187 -8.48 -8.22 -10.19
N GLN A 188 -9.04 -8.19 -8.98
CA GLN A 188 -9.89 -9.25 -8.46
C GLN A 188 -11.22 -8.67 -7.95
N PRO A 189 -12.29 -9.49 -7.83
CA PRO A 189 -13.53 -9.02 -7.24
C PRO A 189 -13.37 -8.65 -5.76
N ASN A 190 -14.36 -7.93 -5.22
CA ASN A 190 -14.37 -7.49 -3.82
C ASN A 190 -13.93 -8.58 -2.84
N GLY A 191 -12.98 -8.24 -1.98
CA GLY A 191 -12.59 -9.07 -0.85
C GLY A 191 -11.60 -10.19 -1.15
N TYR A 192 -11.16 -10.29 -2.41
CA TYR A 192 -10.03 -11.13 -2.77
C TYR A 192 -8.72 -10.48 -2.28
N LEU A 193 -7.65 -11.29 -2.22
CA LEU A 193 -6.36 -10.76 -1.77
C LEU A 193 -5.77 -9.84 -2.85
N PRO A 194 -5.43 -8.57 -2.53
CA PRO A 194 -4.76 -7.70 -3.48
C PRO A 194 -3.43 -8.31 -3.88
N ILE A 195 -2.98 -7.95 -5.07
CA ILE A 195 -1.68 -8.30 -5.59
C ILE A 195 -0.64 -7.37 -4.96
N ILE A 196 0.40 -7.95 -4.37
CA ILE A 196 1.56 -7.17 -3.95
C ILE A 196 2.76 -7.58 -4.79
N GLN A 197 3.39 -6.61 -5.44
CA GLN A 197 4.52 -6.80 -6.34
C GLN A 197 5.53 -5.66 -6.22
N ASP A 198 6.78 -5.92 -6.61
CA ASP A 198 7.80 -4.88 -6.71
C ASP A 198 7.38 -3.78 -7.68
N SER A 199 7.61 -2.52 -7.31
CA SER A 199 7.14 -1.38 -8.10
C SER A 199 7.90 -1.21 -9.41
N GLU A 200 9.19 -1.53 -9.47
CA GLU A 200 9.94 -1.47 -10.72
C GLU A 200 9.40 -2.49 -11.72
N SER A 201 9.10 -3.71 -11.23
CA SER A 201 8.45 -4.74 -12.05
C SER A 201 7.04 -4.35 -12.46
N TRP A 202 6.26 -3.67 -11.62
CA TRP A 202 4.91 -3.20 -11.97
C TRP A 202 4.96 -2.05 -12.99
N GLU A 203 5.94 -1.16 -12.91
CA GLU A 203 6.11 -0.06 -13.87
C GLU A 203 6.60 -0.54 -15.24
N ASP A 204 7.18 -1.74 -15.34
CA ASP A 204 7.62 -2.35 -16.60
C ASP A 204 6.44 -2.82 -17.47
N ILE A 205 5.80 -1.86 -18.14
CA ILE A 205 4.68 -2.10 -19.05
C ILE A 205 5.08 -1.95 -20.50
N THR A 206 4.37 -2.66 -21.37
CA THR A 206 4.49 -2.42 -22.81
C THR A 206 3.83 -1.11 -23.19
N MET A 207 4.20 -0.56 -24.35
CA MET A 207 3.55 0.63 -24.91
C MET A 207 2.02 0.46 -25.11
N MET A 208 1.51 -0.78 -25.14
CA MET A 208 0.12 -1.08 -25.47
C MET A 208 -0.83 -1.11 -24.28
N SER A 209 -0.37 -1.48 -23.09
CA SER A 209 -1.26 -1.60 -21.94
C SER A 209 -0.57 -1.40 -20.61
N ALA A 210 -1.23 -0.63 -19.74
CA ALA A 210 -0.92 -0.34 -18.36
C ALA A 210 -1.71 -1.24 -17.39
N VAL A 211 -2.51 -2.19 -17.86
CA VAL A 211 -3.34 -3.08 -17.03
C VAL A 211 -2.85 -4.53 -17.05
N VAL A 212 -1.54 -4.72 -16.81
CA VAL A 212 -0.89 -6.03 -16.79
C VAL A 212 -0.44 -6.38 -15.36
N ASP A 213 -0.72 -7.62 -14.92
CA ASP A 213 -0.09 -8.21 -13.74
C ASP A 213 1.27 -8.78 -14.16
N ASN A 214 2.36 -8.16 -13.70
CA ASN A 214 3.72 -8.53 -14.07
C ASN A 214 4.34 -9.57 -13.13
N ARG A 215 3.56 -10.14 -12.19
CA ARG A 215 4.08 -11.23 -11.35
C ARG A 215 4.36 -12.50 -12.15
N PRO A 216 5.32 -13.33 -11.72
CA PRO A 216 5.52 -14.65 -12.30
C PRO A 216 4.24 -15.49 -12.20
N ASP A 217 3.90 -16.24 -13.28
CA ASP A 217 2.67 -17.03 -13.40
C ASP A 217 2.40 -17.98 -12.21
N GLU A 218 3.45 -18.47 -11.54
CA GLU A 218 3.35 -19.40 -10.41
C GLU A 218 2.70 -18.78 -9.16
N GLU A 219 2.92 -17.49 -8.90
CA GLU A 219 2.33 -16.78 -7.74
C GLU A 219 0.84 -16.45 -7.94
N GLY A 220 0.40 -16.28 -9.19
CA GLY A 220 -1.01 -16.08 -9.53
C GLY A 220 -1.85 -17.34 -9.27
N GLU A 221 -1.30 -18.50 -9.60
CA GLU A 221 -1.94 -19.80 -9.43
C GLU A 221 -1.96 -20.27 -7.97
N GLU A 222 -0.95 -19.92 -7.17
CA GLU A 222 -0.90 -20.25 -5.75
C GLU A 222 -1.91 -19.45 -4.92
N VAL A 223 -2.11 -18.16 -5.22
CA VAL A 223 -3.11 -17.30 -4.55
C VAL A 223 -4.52 -17.81 -4.83
N LYS A 224 -4.85 -18.11 -6.09
CA LYS A 224 -6.13 -18.70 -6.48
C LYS A 224 -6.36 -20.03 -5.77
N ARG A 225 -5.36 -20.92 -5.73
CA ARG A 225 -5.45 -22.19 -5.00
C ARG A 225 -5.64 -22.00 -3.49
N SER A 226 -4.91 -21.08 -2.86
CA SER A 226 -4.99 -20.82 -1.42
C SER A 226 -6.35 -20.29 -0.99
N PHE A 227 -6.95 -19.41 -1.80
CA PHE A 227 -8.29 -18.88 -1.56
C PHE A 227 -9.37 -19.98 -1.62
N TRP A 228 -9.42 -20.75 -2.71
CA TRP A 228 -10.39 -21.84 -2.87
C TRP A 228 -10.22 -22.94 -1.81
N HIS A 229 -8.98 -23.24 -1.45
CA HIS A 229 -8.67 -24.25 -0.45
C HIS A 229 -9.09 -23.83 0.97
N ARG A 230 -9.13 -22.53 1.29
CA ARG A 230 -9.65 -22.00 2.55
C ARG A 230 -11.17 -21.89 2.55
N LEU A 231 -11.77 -21.53 1.42
CA LEU A 231 -13.23 -21.48 1.27
C LEU A 231 -13.88 -22.86 1.40
N LEU A 232 -13.23 -23.91 0.88
CA LEU A 232 -13.73 -25.29 0.90
C LEU A 232 -13.47 -26.04 2.21
N ARG A 233 -12.61 -25.52 3.09
CA ARG A 233 -12.31 -26.13 4.40
C ARG A 233 -12.83 -25.27 5.55
N GLY A 234 -14.11 -24.89 5.47
CA GLY A 234 -14.94 -24.30 6.53
C GLY A 234 -14.18 -23.76 7.75
N GLY A 235 -14.13 -22.43 7.86
CA GLY A 235 -13.36 -21.69 8.85
C GLY A 235 -13.31 -22.28 10.26
N ASN A 236 -12.14 -22.12 10.87
CA ASN A 236 -11.98 -22.16 12.32
C ASN A 236 -12.12 -20.73 12.86
#